data_AF-A0A3Q3B9C3-F1
#
_entry.id   AF-A0A3Q3B9C3-F1
#
_cell.length_a   1.000
_cell.length_b   1.000
_cell.length_c   1.000
_cell.angle_alpha   90.00
_cell.angle_beta   90.00
_cell.angle_gamma   90.00
#
_symmetry.space_group_name_H-M   'P 1'
#
loop_
_entity.id
_entity.type
_entity.pdbx_description
1 polymer ?
#
loop_
_entity_poly.entity_id
_entity_poly.type
_entity_poly.pdbx_seq_one_letter_code
_entity_poly.pdbx_strand_id
1 'polypeptide(L)' 'MLNFAAAKKINWAHILVPMGFVLGWYMDKQQDQKLTGFRNKSALYKRELKPGEKETWK' A
#
# COMPACT_ATOMS: atom_id res chain seq x y z
N MET A 1 -2.75 -26.53 -30.66
CA MET A 1 -2.49 -26.73 -29.23
C MET A 1 -1.83 -25.47 -28.68
N LEU A 2 -2.38 -24.86 -27.61
CA LEU A 2 -1.79 -23.66 -27.01
C LEU A 2 -0.46 -24.03 -26.33
N ASN A 3 0.64 -23.47 -26.82
CA ASN A 3 1.95 -23.69 -26.24
C ASN A 3 2.14 -22.78 -25.02
N PHE A 4 1.70 -23.26 -23.86
CA PHE A 4 1.81 -22.55 -22.57
C PHE A 4 3.26 -22.16 -22.22
N ALA A 5 4.26 -22.93 -22.68
CA ALA A 5 5.67 -22.61 -22.47
C ALA A 5 6.10 -21.35 -23.26
N ALA A 6 5.59 -21.17 -24.49
CA ALA A 6 5.83 -19.96 -25.29
C ALA A 6 5.07 -18.75 -24.71
N ALA A 7 3.84 -18.93 -24.25
CA ALA A 7 3.04 -17.87 -23.63
C ALA A 7 3.65 -17.34 -22.33
N LYS A 8 4.21 -18.23 -21.48
CA LYS A 8 4.89 -17.85 -20.23
C LYS A 8 6.13 -16.99 -20.48
N LYS A 9 6.87 -17.25 -21.57
CA LYS A 9 8.07 -16.49 -21.98
C LYS A 9 7.77 -15.09 -22.48
N ILE A 10 6.57 -14.83 -23.00
CA ILE A 10 6.17 -13.50 -23.49
C ILE A 10 5.56 -12.66 -22.36
N ASN A 11 4.78 -13.30 -21.47
CA ASN A 11 3.93 -12.55 -20.54
C ASN A 11 4.56 -12.23 -19.17
N TRP A 12 5.74 -12.79 -18.84
CA TRP A 12 6.36 -12.59 -17.52
C TRP A 12 6.79 -11.13 -17.28
N ALA A 13 7.29 -10.44 -18.32
CA ALA A 13 7.72 -9.05 -18.23
C ALA A 13 6.54 -8.11 -17.94
N HIS A 14 5.35 -8.42 -18.47
CA HIS A 14 4.12 -7.66 -18.21
C HIS A 14 3.59 -7.83 -16.78
N ILE A 15 3.98 -8.89 -16.07
CA ILE A 15 3.58 -9.14 -14.68
C ILE A 15 4.55 -8.50 -13.69
N LEU A 16 5.83 -8.38 -14.07
CA LEU A 16 6.89 -7.91 -13.18
C LEU A 16 6.67 -6.47 -12.71
N VAL A 17 6.31 -5.56 -13.62
CA VAL A 17 6.11 -4.13 -13.28
C VAL A 17 4.89 -3.93 -12.37
N PRO A 18 3.69 -4.49 -12.66
CA PRO A 18 2.56 -4.42 -11.73
C PRO A 18 2.85 -5.04 -10.36
N MET A 19 3.58 -6.17 -10.30
CA MET A 19 3.97 -6.76 -9.02
C MET A 19 4.90 -5.85 -8.23
N GLY A 20 5.91 -5.27 -8.89
CA GLY A 20 6.82 -4.31 -8.26
C GLY A 20 6.08 -3.10 -7.68
N PHE A 21 5.08 -2.59 -8.40
CA PHE A 21 4.22 -1.51 -7.91
C PHE A 21 3.45 -1.90 -6.65
N VAL A 22 2.79 -3.08 -6.64
CA VAL A 22 2.04 -3.56 -5.48
C VAL A 22 2.96 -3.75 -4.27
N LEU A 23 4.16 -4.29 -4.49
CA LEU A 23 5.16 -4.46 -3.43
C LEU A 23 5.64 -3.11 -2.88
N GLY A 24 5.96 -2.15 -3.75
CA GLY A 24 6.35 -0.80 -3.33
C GLY A 24 5.25 -0.12 -2.49
N TRP A 25 4.02 -0.13 -2.98
CA TRP A 25 2.86 0.42 -2.27
C TRP A 25 2.65 -0.24 -0.89
N TYR A 26 2.85 -1.56 -0.81
CA TYR A 26 2.77 -2.28 0.45
C TYR A 26 3.86 -1.85 1.45
N MET A 27 5.09 -1.66 0.98
CA MET A 27 6.20 -1.19 1.81
C MET A 27 5.97 0.23 2.31
N ASP A 28 5.48 1.13 1.45
CA ASP A 28 5.11 2.50 1.84
C ASP A 28 4.03 2.48 2.93
N LYS A 29 3.00 1.65 2.75
CA LYS A 29 1.95 1.47 3.76
C LYS A 29 2.49 0.98 5.09
N GLN A 30 3.44 0.04 5.09
CA GLN A 30 4.08 -0.38 6.34
C GLN A 30 4.89 0.74 6.98
N GLN A 31 5.51 1.60 6.19
CA GLN A 31 6.29 2.73 6.69
C GLN A 31 5.40 3.80 7.32
N ASP A 32 4.25 4.09 6.71
CA ASP A 32 3.25 5.02 7.27
C ASP A 32 2.75 4.57 8.65
N GLN A 33 2.51 3.27 8.85
CA GLN A 33 2.10 2.71 10.14
C GLN A 33 3.16 2.93 11.24
N LYS A 34 4.45 2.87 10.88
CA LYS A 34 5.56 3.15 11.81
C LYS A 34 5.64 4.64 12.16
N LEU A 35 5.20 5.53 11.27
CA LEU A 35 5.28 6.99 11.40
C LEU A 35 4.03 7.61 12.04
N THR A 36 3.35 6.89 12.93
CA THR A 36 2.09 7.32 13.55
C THR A 36 2.26 8.17 14.82
N GLY A 37 3.49 8.50 15.24
CA GLY A 37 3.77 9.16 16.52
C GLY A 37 3.07 10.51 16.74
N PHE A 38 2.90 11.30 15.67
CA PHE A 38 2.23 12.60 15.67
C PHE A 38 0.78 12.57 15.17
N ARG A 39 0.22 11.39 14.95
CA ARG A 39 -1.17 11.25 14.47
C ARG A 39 -2.16 11.83 15.49
N ASN A 40 -3.05 12.71 15.02
CA ASN A 40 -4.02 13.45 15.81
C ASN A 40 -3.42 14.31 16.96
N LYS A 41 -2.14 14.70 16.85
CA LYS A 41 -1.46 15.54 17.85
C LYS A 41 -0.96 16.88 17.30
N SER A 42 -1.03 17.10 16.00
CA SER A 42 -0.62 18.36 15.38
C SER A 42 -1.58 19.50 15.77
N ALA A 43 -1.05 20.69 16.02
CA ALA A 43 -1.86 21.85 16.43
C ALA A 43 -2.96 22.20 15.41
N LEU A 44 -2.74 21.89 14.13
CA LEU A 44 -3.64 22.23 13.04
C LEU A 44 -4.76 21.19 12.83
N TYR A 45 -4.49 19.89 13.06
CA TYR A 45 -5.42 18.80 12.73
C TYR A 45 -5.89 17.99 13.95
N LYS A 46 -5.50 18.36 15.17
CA LYS A 46 -5.97 17.72 16.39
C LYS A 46 -7.48 17.94 16.54
N ARG A 47 -8.22 16.85 16.69
CA ARG A 47 -9.67 16.85 16.93
C ARG A 47 -10.09 15.70 17.83
N GLU A 48 -11.29 15.81 18.39
CA GLU A 48 -11.95 14.68 19.04
C GLU A 48 -12.32 13.60 17.99
N LEU A 49 -12.14 12.34 18.37
CA LEU A 49 -12.45 11.19 17.53
C LEU A 49 -13.95 10.96 17.53
N LYS A 50 -14.52 10.65 16.36
CA LYS A 50 -15.94 10.28 16.28
C LYS A 50 -16.18 8.95 17.02
N PRO A 51 -17.38 8.71 17.56
CA PRO A 51 -17.69 7.43 18.19
C PRO A 51 -17.47 6.28 17.19
N GLY A 52 -16.58 5.35 17.53
CA GLY A 52 -16.16 4.23 16.68
C GLY A 52 -14.91 4.48 15.82
N GLU A 53 -14.40 5.71 15.75
CA GLU A 53 -13.15 6.04 15.05
C GLU A 53 -11.94 5.82 15.98
N LYS A 54 -11.09 4.85 15.63
CA LYS A 54 -9.86 4.57 16.42
C LYS A 54 -8.73 5.55 16.11
N GLU A 55 -8.64 5.99 14.85
CA GLU A 55 -7.48 6.70 14.30
C GLU A 55 -7.94 7.66 13.20
N THR A 56 -7.28 8.81 13.06
CA THR A 56 -7.66 9.82 12.05
C THR A 56 -7.31 9.42 10.61
N TRP A 57 -6.31 8.55 10.44
CA TRP A 57 -5.88 8.00 9.15
C TRP A 57 -5.10 6.70 9.36
N LYS A 58 -5.08 5.87 8.29
CA LYS A 58 -4.46 4.54 8.23
C LYS A 58 -3.10 4.58 7.55
#